data_AF-A0A644W0J9-F1
#
_entry.id   AF-A0A644W0J9-F1
#
_cell.length_a   1.000
_cell.length_b   1.000
_cell.length_c   1.000
_cell.angle_alpha   90.00
_cell.angle_beta   90.00
_cell.angle_gamma   90.00
#
_symmetry.space_group_name_H-M   'P 1'
#
loop_
_entity.id
_entity.type
_entity.pdbx_description
1 polymer ?
#
loop_
_entity_poly.entity_id
_entity_poly.type
_entity_poly.pdbx_seq_one_letter_code
_entity_poly.pdbx_strand_id
1 'polypeptide(L)'
;MENSKRLLTKETFCKALRMIREQEKINDEVCKALSKVADCFTFGCDNLWLQALRMVMKEAVNDKYDYIEWWLYEATEDYKVWESDGSREWCLKEPEALYDYIVKECQDNE
;
A
#
# COMPACT_ATOMS: atom_id res chain seq x y z
N MET A 1 1.19 -0.54 32.11
CA MET A 1 2.27 -0.86 31.16
C MET A 1 1.71 -0.62 29.78
N GLU A 2 2.03 0.50 29.16
CA GLU A 2 1.67 0.74 27.76
C GLU A 2 2.31 -0.35 26.91
N ASN A 3 1.49 -1.15 26.25
CA ASN A 3 1.92 -1.99 25.16
C ASN A 3 2.29 -1.04 24.01
N SER A 4 3.55 -0.61 23.95
CA SER A 4 4.08 0.02 22.73
C SER A 4 3.96 -1.00 21.60
N LYS A 5 2.97 -0.81 20.73
CA LYS A 5 2.69 -1.71 19.62
C LYS A 5 3.91 -1.70 18.70
N ARG A 6 4.60 -2.84 18.59
CA ARG A 6 5.77 -2.95 17.71
C ARG A 6 5.30 -2.91 16.26
N LEU A 7 5.61 -1.82 15.56
CA LEU A 7 5.32 -1.69 14.14
C LEU A 7 6.19 -2.62 13.32
N LEU A 8 5.68 -3.01 12.16
CA LEU A 8 6.47 -3.67 11.11
C LEU A 8 7.67 -2.77 10.75
N THR A 9 8.86 -3.35 10.59
CA THR A 9 10.03 -2.54 10.20
C THR A 9 9.82 -1.93 8.82
N LYS A 10 10.34 -0.71 8.60
CA LYS A 10 10.36 -0.03 7.29
C LYS A 10 10.87 -0.93 6.16
N GLU A 11 11.95 -1.66 6.38
CA GLU A 11 12.53 -2.57 5.39
C GLU A 11 11.53 -3.65 4.94
N THR A 12 10.94 -4.37 5.90
CA THR A 12 9.92 -5.39 5.61
C THR A 12 8.70 -4.80 4.92
N PHE A 13 8.26 -3.60 5.32
CA PHE A 13 7.11 -2.90 4.73
C PHE A 13 7.37 -2.59 3.26
N CYS A 14 8.50 -1.94 2.97
CA CYS A 14 8.88 -1.58 1.61
C CYS A 14 9.07 -2.81 0.73
N LYS A 15 9.68 -3.88 1.26
CA LYS A 15 9.85 -5.13 0.53
C LYS A 15 8.51 -5.76 0.17
N ALA A 16 7.58 -5.83 1.12
CA ALA A 16 6.25 -6.38 0.88
C ALA A 16 5.48 -5.58 -0.17
N LEU A 17 5.46 -4.24 -0.09
CA LEU A 17 4.80 -3.39 -1.09
C LEU A 17 5.40 -3.55 -2.49
N ARG A 18 6.73 -3.61 -2.60
CA ARG A 18 7.40 -3.86 -3.89
C ARG A 18 7.03 -5.23 -4.47
N MET A 19 6.94 -6.26 -3.63
CA MET A 19 6.50 -7.59 -4.07
C MET A 19 5.04 -7.58 -4.54
N ILE A 20 4.15 -6.83 -3.88
CA ILE A 20 2.75 -6.66 -4.32
C ILE A 20 2.72 -6.02 -5.70
N ARG A 21 3.43 -4.90 -5.91
CA ARG A 21 3.52 -4.22 -7.21
C ARG A 21 4.07 -5.12 -8.31
N GLU A 22 5.08 -5.93 -7.99
CA GLU A 22 5.64 -6.85 -8.97
C GLU A 22 4.64 -7.96 -9.33
N GLN A 23 3.90 -8.48 -8.34
CA GLN A 23 2.83 -9.45 -8.60
C GLN A 23 1.69 -8.84 -9.43
N GLU A 24 1.34 -7.56 -9.24
CA GLU A 24 0.37 -6.86 -10.08
C GLU A 24 0.83 -6.78 -11.54
N LYS A 25 2.11 -6.47 -11.81
CA LYS A 25 2.65 -6.50 -13.19
C LYS A 25 2.57 -7.88 -13.82
N ILE A 26 2.88 -8.92 -13.06
CA ILE A 26 2.75 -10.31 -13.53
C ILE A 26 1.28 -10.61 -13.86
N ASN A 27 0.35 -10.18 -13.00
CA ASN A 27 -1.08 -10.37 -13.24
C ASN A 27 -1.54 -9.63 -14.51
N ASP A 28 -1.04 -8.42 -14.75
CA ASP A 28 -1.34 -7.63 -15.96
C ASP A 28 -0.82 -8.33 -17.22
N GLU A 29 0.38 -8.90 -17.19
CA GLU A 29 0.94 -9.66 -18.31
C GLU A 29 0.12 -10.91 -18.62
N VAL A 30 -0.31 -11.64 -17.59
CA VAL A 30 -1.20 -12.80 -17.73
C VAL A 30 -2.55 -12.36 -18.30
N CYS A 31 -3.14 -11.28 -17.79
CA CYS A 31 -4.40 -10.74 -18.31
C CYS A 31 -4.26 -10.41 -19.80
N LYS A 32 -3.22 -9.66 -20.19
CA LYS A 32 -2.93 -9.31 -21.60
C LYS A 32 -2.75 -10.54 -22.49
N ALA A 33 -2.17 -11.62 -21.97
CA ALA A 33 -2.02 -12.87 -22.71
C ALA A 33 -3.37 -13.58 -22.89
N LEU A 34 -4.19 -13.66 -21.84
CA LEU A 34 -5.52 -14.26 -21.88
C LEU A 34 -6.47 -13.49 -22.81
N SER A 35 -6.39 -12.15 -22.82
CA SER A 35 -7.21 -11.30 -23.70
C SER A 35 -7.00 -11.58 -25.20
N LYS A 36 -5.95 -12.32 -25.60
CA LYS A 36 -5.73 -12.73 -27.00
C LYS A 36 -6.60 -13.91 -27.43
N VAL A 37 -7.13 -14.69 -26.49
CA VAL A 37 -7.85 -15.95 -26.76
C VAL A 37 -9.22 -16.04 -26.08
N ALA A 38 -9.48 -15.19 -25.10
CA ALA A 38 -10.73 -15.10 -24.36
C ALA A 38 -11.01 -13.65 -23.97
N ASP A 39 -12.26 -13.35 -23.69
CA ASP A 39 -12.66 -12.04 -23.18
C ASP A 39 -12.33 -11.94 -21.68
N CYS A 40 -11.06 -11.64 -21.39
CA CYS A 40 -10.53 -11.51 -20.05
C CYS A 40 -10.18 -10.05 -19.80
N PHE A 41 -10.88 -9.42 -18.84
CA PHE A 41 -10.69 -8.02 -18.48
C PHE A 41 -9.85 -7.82 -17.21
N THR A 42 -9.81 -8.83 -16.33
CA THR A 42 -9.11 -8.74 -15.05
C THR A 42 -8.58 -10.11 -14.62
N PHE A 43 -7.30 -10.18 -14.26
CA PHE A 43 -6.67 -11.37 -13.69
C PHE A 43 -6.08 -11.03 -12.32
N GLY A 44 -6.30 -11.90 -11.34
CA GLY A 44 -5.81 -11.68 -9.96
C GLY A 44 -6.63 -10.69 -9.12
N CYS A 45 -7.74 -10.17 -9.64
CA CYS A 45 -8.77 -9.52 -8.82
C CYS A 45 -9.33 -10.49 -7.78
N ASP A 46 -9.78 -9.94 -6.65
CA ASP A 46 -10.33 -10.71 -5.53
C ASP A 46 -9.41 -11.81 -4.97
N ASN A 47 -8.10 -11.64 -5.15
CA ASN A 47 -7.10 -12.56 -4.59
C ASN A 47 -7.12 -12.49 -3.06
N LEU A 48 -7.64 -13.54 -2.42
CA LEU A 48 -7.77 -13.65 -0.97
C LEU A 48 -6.43 -13.57 -0.23
N TRP A 49 -5.33 -14.04 -0.82
CA TRP A 49 -4.00 -13.93 -0.21
C TRP A 49 -3.54 -12.47 -0.17
N LEU A 50 -3.78 -11.72 -1.25
CA LEU A 50 -3.46 -10.30 -1.31
C LEU A 50 -4.34 -9.51 -0.32
N GLN A 51 -5.65 -9.79 -0.26
CA GLN A 51 -6.54 -9.17 0.71
C GLN A 51 -6.09 -9.42 2.16
N ALA A 52 -5.77 -10.67 2.50
CA ALA A 52 -5.27 -11.02 3.83
C ALA A 52 -3.93 -10.32 4.15
N LEU A 53 -3.01 -10.26 3.18
CA LEU A 53 -1.73 -9.57 3.35
C LEU A 53 -1.94 -8.07 3.60
N ARG A 54 -2.79 -7.40 2.82
CA ARG A 54 -3.10 -5.97 3.02
C ARG A 54 -3.72 -5.72 4.39
N MET A 55 -4.67 -6.55 4.81
CA MET A 55 -5.30 -6.45 6.14
C MET A 55 -4.24 -6.55 7.26
N VAL A 56 -3.34 -7.52 7.19
CA VAL A 56 -2.26 -7.68 8.18
C VAL A 56 -1.27 -6.52 8.13
N MET A 57 -0.90 -6.05 6.93
CA MET A 57 0.02 -4.92 6.78
C MET A 57 -0.58 -3.63 7.37
N LYS A 58 -1.85 -3.33 7.07
CA LYS A 58 -2.58 -2.18 7.63
C LYS A 58 -2.54 -2.20 9.15
N GLU A 59 -2.89 -3.33 9.75
CA GLU A 59 -2.89 -3.51 11.22
C GLU A 59 -1.48 -3.38 11.83
N ALA A 60 -0.46 -3.90 11.13
CA ALA A 60 0.92 -3.96 11.61
C ALA A 60 1.67 -2.61 11.57
N VAL A 61 1.23 -1.66 10.73
CA VAL A 61 1.75 -0.27 10.75
C VAL A 61 0.74 0.73 11.31
N ASN A 62 -0.40 0.25 11.80
CA ASN A 62 -1.49 1.08 12.34
C ASN A 62 -1.96 2.13 11.30
N ASP A 63 -2.12 1.72 10.04
CA ASP A 63 -2.60 2.59 8.96
C ASP A 63 -4.10 2.87 9.13
N LYS A 64 -4.44 3.89 9.92
CA LYS A 64 -5.82 4.22 10.32
C LYS A 64 -6.67 4.76 9.17
N TYR A 65 -6.03 5.33 8.14
CA TYR A 65 -6.69 6.09 7.08
C TYR A 65 -6.55 5.45 5.70
N ASP A 66 -6.21 4.16 5.63
CA ASP A 66 -6.15 3.39 4.39
C ASP A 66 -5.14 3.91 3.35
N TYR A 67 -4.02 4.48 3.81
CA TYR A 67 -2.98 5.00 2.93
C TYR A 67 -2.31 3.91 2.10
N ILE A 68 -2.21 2.67 2.59
CA ILE A 68 -1.70 1.53 1.83
C ILE A 68 -2.61 1.21 0.65
N GLU A 69 -3.93 1.21 0.87
CA GLU A 69 -4.91 0.89 -0.17
C GLU A 69 -4.98 2.00 -1.21
N TRP A 70 -5.01 3.26 -0.75
CA TRP A 70 -4.89 4.44 -1.61
C TRP A 70 -3.61 4.37 -2.45
N TRP A 71 -2.46 4.09 -1.85
CA TRP A 71 -1.18 4.06 -2.55
C TRP A 71 -1.14 2.99 -3.65
N LEU A 72 -1.79 1.84 -3.41
CA LEU A 72 -1.83 0.74 -4.38
C LEU A 72 -2.77 1.02 -5.56
N TYR A 73 -3.96 1.57 -5.31
CA TYR A 73 -5.05 1.57 -6.29
C TYR A 73 -5.59 2.95 -6.69
N GLU A 74 -5.45 3.96 -5.83
CA GLU A 74 -6.15 5.24 -5.98
C GLU A 74 -5.20 6.45 -6.06
N ALA A 75 -3.90 6.23 -5.89
CA ALA A 75 -2.92 7.29 -5.88
C ALA A 75 -2.98 8.12 -7.18
N THR A 76 -2.93 9.43 -7.01
CA THR A 76 -2.75 10.37 -8.12
C THR A 76 -1.41 10.11 -8.81
N GLU A 77 -1.27 10.50 -10.08
CA GLU A 77 -0.03 10.27 -10.85
C GLU A 77 1.23 10.86 -10.19
N ASP A 78 1.07 11.92 -9.40
CA ASP A 78 2.15 12.57 -8.69
C ASP A 78 2.44 11.97 -7.30
N TYR A 79 1.54 11.13 -6.76
CA TYR A 79 1.59 10.54 -5.42
C TYR A 79 1.77 11.58 -4.32
N LYS A 80 1.23 12.79 -4.51
CA LYS A 80 1.40 13.88 -3.55
C LYS A 80 0.25 13.95 -2.57
N VAL A 81 0.58 14.08 -1.30
CA VAL A 81 -0.38 14.35 -0.22
C VAL A 81 0.12 15.52 0.63
N TRP A 82 -0.81 16.16 1.32
CA TRP A 82 -0.50 17.24 2.26
C TRP A 82 -0.76 16.77 3.68
N GLU A 83 0.02 17.25 4.64
CA GLU A 83 -0.33 17.12 6.06
C GLU A 83 -1.67 17.81 6.33
N SER A 84 -2.39 17.35 7.34
CA SER A 84 -3.74 17.86 7.65
C SER A 84 -3.79 19.36 7.93
N ASP A 85 -2.68 19.93 8.43
CA ASP A 85 -2.53 21.37 8.68
C ASP A 85 -2.05 22.18 7.46
N GLY A 86 -1.80 21.51 6.33
CA GLY A 86 -1.28 22.10 5.10
C GLY A 86 0.17 22.57 5.18
N SER A 87 0.89 22.27 6.26
CA SER A 87 2.25 22.79 6.49
C SER A 87 3.31 22.15 5.60
N ARG A 88 3.08 20.91 5.15
CA ARG A 88 4.05 20.13 4.39
C ARG A 88 3.39 19.24 3.33
N GLU A 89 4.00 19.27 2.15
CA GLU A 89 3.73 18.33 1.06
C GLU A 89 4.64 17.10 1.18
N TRP A 90 4.09 15.92 0.93
CA TRP A 90 4.80 14.65 0.84
C TRP A 90 4.69 14.09 -0.57
N CYS A 91 5.82 13.62 -1.12
CA CYS A 91 5.86 12.83 -2.34
C CYS A 91 5.96 11.36 -1.95
N LEU A 92 4.87 10.61 -2.08
CA LEU A 92 4.77 9.23 -1.62
C LEU A 92 5.12 8.21 -2.70
N LYS A 93 5.79 8.59 -3.79
CA LYS A 93 6.11 7.65 -4.90
C LYS A 93 6.88 6.40 -4.46
N GLU A 94 7.75 6.56 -3.46
CA GLU A 94 8.52 5.45 -2.91
C GLU A 94 7.86 4.92 -1.62
N PRO A 95 7.85 3.59 -1.41
CA PRO A 95 7.21 2.99 -0.23
C PRO A 95 7.87 3.43 1.08
N GLU A 96 9.14 3.85 1.04
CA GLU A 96 9.82 4.43 2.20
C GLU A 96 9.15 5.72 2.68
N ALA A 97 8.72 6.58 1.75
CA ALA A 97 8.06 7.84 2.07
C ALA A 97 6.65 7.59 2.59
N LEU A 98 5.93 6.63 2.01
CA LEU A 98 4.63 6.16 2.51
C LEU A 98 4.74 5.65 3.95
N TYR A 99 5.74 4.81 4.25
CA TYR A 99 5.95 4.30 5.60
C TYR A 99 6.17 5.43 6.60
N ASP A 100 7.05 6.38 6.29
CA ASP A 100 7.35 7.51 7.17
C ASP A 100 6.12 8.38 7.40
N TYR A 101 5.31 8.58 6.36
CA TYR A 101 4.06 9.33 6.44
C TYR A 101 3.02 8.62 7.32
N ILE A 102 2.78 7.32 7.12
CA ILE A 102 1.85 6.53 7.96
C ILE A 102 2.30 6.55 9.43
N VAL A 103 3.59 6.37 9.68
CA VAL A 103 4.14 6.41 11.04
C VAL A 103 3.93 7.80 11.65
N LYS A 104 4.12 8.87 10.89
CA LYS A 104 3.86 10.22 11.40
C LYS A 104 2.36 10.44 11.69
N GLU A 105 1.50 10.27 10.69
CA GLU A 105 0.09 10.68 10.78
C GLU A 105 -0.78 9.74 11.61
N CYS A 106 -0.37 8.47 11.77
CA CYS A 106 -1.19 7.47 12.46
C CYS A 106 -0.70 7.08 13.85
N GLN A 107 0.54 7.40 14.22
CA GLN A 107 1.07 7.04 15.55
C GLN A 107 0.79 8.08 16.64
N ASP A 108 0.24 9.25 16.30
CA ASP A 108 -0.27 10.16 17.32
C ASP A 108 -1.45 9.47 18.04
N ASN A 109 -1.25 9.24 19.34
CA ASN A 109 -2.13 8.48 20.20
C ASN A 109 -3.08 9.43 20.94
N GLU A 110 -4.36 9.03 20.99
CA GLU A 110 -5.23 9.34 22.13
C GLU A 110 -4.67 8.74 23.42
#